data_AF-A0A7W9SNE7-F1
#
_entry.id   AF-A0A7W9SNE7-F1
#
_cell.length_a   1.000
_cell.length_b   1.000
_cell.length_c   1.000
_cell.angle_alpha   90.00
_cell.angle_beta   90.00
_cell.angle_gamma   90.00
#
_symmetry.space_group_name_H-M   'P 1'
#
loop_
_entity.id
_entity.type
_entity.pdbx_description
1 polymer ?
#
loop_
_entity_poly.entity_id
_entity_poly.type
_entity_poly.pdbx_seq_one_letter_code
_entity_poly.pdbx_strand_id
1 'polypeptide(L)'
;MKRLETITQEPIYTEATFPECHASTVALCGKTLVAAWFGGTHEKHPDVGIWLSRREGSKWSAPVRVAKIDETAHWNPVLFYGPDKTLHLWFKTGATIPHWKTFTMTSRDSGKTWSAARELVPGDDTGGRGPVKNKPILLADGTLLAGASSEQGTWEAFFDRSSDNGKTWQRTPNLDRTALGEKHGIIQATMWESAPGKLHALLRSSCGYCPRTDSDDNGRTWKPVYDSKLPNNNSGIDLARLPDGTLALAHNPVVGNWAARTPLRIALSFDNGVTWPSFVDIETEPKMEFSYPAIIPVGKNELAVTYTWKRKQIHFWHGKLV
;
A
#
# COMPACT_ATOMS: atom_id res chain seq x y z
N MET A 1 -14.41 -19.35 15.33
CA MET A 1 -13.40 -18.82 14.38
C MET A 1 -13.66 -17.33 14.26
N LYS A 2 -12.61 -16.48 14.36
CA LYS A 2 -12.78 -15.03 14.34
C LYS A 2 -13.45 -14.58 13.04
N ARG A 3 -14.38 -13.62 13.12
CA ARG A 3 -15.07 -13.02 11.97
C ARG A 3 -14.87 -11.51 11.96
N LEU A 4 -15.06 -10.90 10.79
CA LEU A 4 -15.04 -9.44 10.64
C LEU A 4 -16.45 -8.89 10.69
N GLU A 5 -16.66 -7.88 11.51
CA GLU A 5 -17.87 -7.07 11.54
C GLU A 5 -17.57 -5.65 11.04
N THR A 6 -18.35 -5.20 10.05
CA THR A 6 -18.30 -3.81 9.57
C THR A 6 -18.91 -2.88 10.63
N ILE A 7 -18.17 -1.86 11.03
CA ILE A 7 -18.64 -0.78 11.92
C ILE A 7 -19.11 0.40 11.07
N THR A 8 -18.34 0.78 10.05
CA THR A 8 -18.67 1.90 9.17
C THR A 8 -18.07 1.68 7.78
N GLN A 9 -18.80 2.07 6.76
CA GLN A 9 -18.34 2.14 5.38
C GLN A 9 -18.91 3.41 4.74
N GLU A 10 -18.04 4.32 4.30
CA GLU A 10 -18.43 5.66 3.86
C GLU A 10 -17.44 6.22 2.83
N PRO A 11 -17.86 7.10 1.91
CA PRO A 11 -16.92 7.89 1.14
C PRO A 11 -16.12 8.85 2.06
N ILE A 12 -14.85 9.08 1.75
CA ILE A 12 -14.00 10.02 2.51
C ILE A 12 -14.45 11.48 2.29
N TYR A 13 -15.01 11.78 1.12
CA TYR A 13 -15.49 13.10 0.73
C TYR A 13 -16.66 12.96 -0.23
N THR A 14 -17.58 13.92 -0.23
CA THR A 14 -18.73 13.95 -1.16
C THR A 14 -18.46 14.79 -2.41
N GLU A 15 -17.59 15.78 -2.30
CA GLU A 15 -17.21 16.68 -3.39
C GLU A 15 -15.69 16.71 -3.56
N ALA A 16 -15.24 16.78 -4.80
CA ALA A 16 -13.84 16.91 -5.17
C ALA A 16 -13.70 17.82 -6.39
N THR A 17 -12.57 18.54 -6.45
CA THR A 17 -12.23 19.40 -7.60
C THR A 17 -11.51 18.64 -8.72
N PHE A 18 -11.51 17.31 -8.67
CA PHE A 18 -10.87 16.43 -9.64
C PHE A 18 -11.85 15.31 -10.04
N PRO A 19 -11.94 14.98 -11.34
CA PRO A 19 -12.86 13.93 -11.82
C PRO A 19 -12.37 12.51 -11.55
N GLU A 20 -11.05 12.30 -11.42
CA GLU A 20 -10.45 10.98 -11.16
C GLU A 20 -9.52 10.98 -9.93
N CYS A 21 -9.52 9.86 -9.22
CA CYS A 21 -8.60 9.61 -8.10
C CYS A 21 -8.27 8.12 -7.96
N HIS A 22 -7.08 7.81 -7.45
CA HIS A 22 -6.64 6.43 -7.29
C HIS A 22 -5.49 6.27 -6.28
N ALA A 23 -5.15 5.01 -6.00
CA ALA A 23 -4.04 4.58 -5.14
C ALA A 23 -4.06 5.19 -3.73
N SER A 24 -5.12 4.87 -2.97
CA SER A 24 -5.26 5.35 -1.59
C SER A 24 -4.22 4.75 -0.63
N THR A 25 -3.93 5.49 0.44
CA THR A 25 -3.12 5.09 1.59
C THR A 25 -3.73 5.67 2.87
N VAL A 26 -3.48 5.04 4.02
CA VAL A 26 -4.02 5.46 5.32
C VAL A 26 -3.01 5.26 6.44
N ALA A 27 -2.96 6.18 7.40
CA ALA A 27 -2.19 6.09 8.64
C ALA A 27 -3.00 6.60 9.83
N LEU A 28 -2.77 6.03 11.02
CA LEU A 28 -3.35 6.51 12.28
C LEU A 28 -2.30 7.33 13.05
N CYS A 29 -2.53 8.65 13.16
CA CYS A 29 -1.68 9.59 13.86
C CYS A 29 -2.30 9.94 15.22
N GLY A 30 -1.97 9.18 16.25
CA GLY A 30 -2.63 9.28 17.55
C GLY A 30 -4.10 8.84 17.46
N LYS A 31 -5.04 9.79 17.45
CA LYS A 31 -6.49 9.53 17.28
C LYS A 31 -7.02 9.97 15.91
N THR A 32 -6.17 10.54 15.06
CA THR A 32 -6.56 11.08 13.76
C THR A 32 -6.19 10.09 12.67
N LEU A 33 -7.18 9.64 11.88
CA LEU A 33 -6.86 8.93 10.65
C LEU A 33 -6.49 9.94 9.58
N VAL A 34 -5.46 9.64 8.81
CA VAL A 34 -5.02 10.44 7.68
C VAL A 34 -5.04 9.54 6.46
N ALA A 35 -5.79 9.94 5.44
CA ALA A 35 -5.88 9.22 4.18
C ALA A 35 -5.36 10.12 3.06
N ALA A 36 -4.59 9.55 2.12
CA ALA A 36 -4.10 10.25 0.94
C ALA A 36 -4.27 9.40 -0.32
N TRP A 37 -4.30 10.07 -1.47
CA TRP A 37 -4.46 9.48 -2.80
C TRP A 37 -3.92 10.45 -3.85
N PHE A 38 -3.70 9.99 -5.08
CA PHE A 38 -3.48 10.91 -6.20
C PHE A 38 -4.80 11.21 -6.89
N GLY A 39 -4.95 12.43 -7.42
CA GLY A 39 -6.16 12.87 -8.12
C GLY A 39 -5.90 14.05 -9.05
N GLY A 40 -6.64 14.08 -10.15
CA GLY A 40 -6.50 15.06 -11.24
C GLY A 40 -7.49 14.77 -12.38
N THR A 41 -7.22 15.32 -13.56
CA THR A 41 -8.10 15.16 -14.73
C THR A 41 -8.24 13.70 -15.17
N HIS A 42 -7.12 12.98 -15.25
CA HIS A 42 -7.09 11.52 -15.40
C HIS A 42 -5.72 10.98 -14.99
N GLU A 43 -5.60 9.68 -14.78
CA GLU A 43 -4.29 9.04 -14.54
C GLU A 43 -3.26 9.45 -15.62
N LYS A 44 -2.02 9.79 -15.22
CA LYS A 44 -0.93 10.36 -16.04
C LYS A 44 -1.03 11.83 -16.42
N HIS A 45 -2.17 12.48 -16.21
CA HIS A 45 -2.30 13.88 -16.60
C HIS A 45 -1.33 14.76 -15.78
N PRO A 46 -0.69 15.78 -16.40
CA PRO A 46 0.25 16.66 -15.70
C PRO A 46 -0.33 17.36 -14.48
N ASP A 47 -1.65 17.54 -14.36
CA ASP A 47 -2.27 18.20 -13.21
C ASP A 47 -2.40 17.30 -11.96
N VAL A 48 -2.15 16.00 -12.08
CA VAL A 48 -2.33 15.04 -11.00
C VAL A 48 -1.43 15.42 -9.82
N GLY A 49 -2.04 15.63 -8.67
CA GLY A 49 -1.38 15.94 -7.41
C GLY A 49 -1.75 14.92 -6.33
N ILE A 50 -1.08 15.03 -5.18
CA ILE A 50 -1.41 14.23 -3.99
C ILE A 50 -2.41 15.01 -3.14
N TRP A 51 -3.54 14.38 -2.88
CA TRP A 51 -4.63 14.88 -2.06
C TRP A 51 -4.72 14.11 -0.75
N LEU A 52 -5.26 14.77 0.27
CA LEU A 52 -5.31 14.23 1.62
C LEU A 52 -6.58 14.70 2.34
N SER A 53 -7.15 13.81 3.14
CA SER A 53 -8.20 14.13 4.12
C SER A 53 -7.83 13.54 5.49
N ARG A 54 -8.30 14.22 6.55
CA ARG A 54 -8.08 13.82 7.95
C ARG A 54 -9.41 13.48 8.59
N ARG A 55 -9.47 12.38 9.32
CA ARG A 55 -10.63 11.98 10.13
C ARG A 55 -10.37 12.27 11.59
N GLU A 56 -11.17 13.14 12.18
CA GLU A 56 -11.15 13.45 13.61
C GLU A 56 -12.51 13.06 14.20
N GLY A 57 -12.53 12.09 15.11
CA GLY A 57 -13.78 11.43 15.50
C GLY A 57 -14.41 10.72 14.31
N SER A 58 -15.68 11.01 14.02
CA SER A 58 -16.43 10.43 12.89
C SER A 58 -16.43 11.28 11.62
N LYS A 59 -15.73 12.42 11.58
CA LYS A 59 -15.82 13.37 10.47
C LYS A 59 -14.52 13.45 9.68
N TRP A 60 -14.64 13.37 8.35
CA TRP A 60 -13.55 13.65 7.42
C TRP A 60 -13.50 15.14 7.08
N SER A 61 -12.28 15.68 6.97
CA SER A 61 -12.06 17.00 6.38
C SER A 61 -12.24 16.95 4.86
N ALA A 62 -12.58 18.10 4.26
CA ALA A 62 -12.51 18.25 2.81
C ALA A 62 -11.11 17.90 2.28
N PRO A 63 -10.99 17.35 1.06
CA PRO A 63 -9.71 17.07 0.43
C PRO A 63 -8.86 18.33 0.29
N VAL A 64 -7.58 18.23 0.66
CA VAL A 64 -6.58 19.28 0.43
C VAL A 64 -5.41 18.73 -0.38
N ARG A 65 -4.94 19.50 -1.36
CA ARG A 65 -3.77 19.12 -2.16
C ARG A 65 -2.51 19.41 -1.35
N VAL A 66 -1.74 18.37 -1.03
CA VAL A 66 -0.55 18.45 -0.17
C VAL A 66 0.75 18.35 -0.95
N ALA A 67 0.75 17.76 -2.15
CA ALA A 67 1.93 17.74 -3.01
C ALA A 67 1.58 17.98 -4.48
N LYS A 68 2.27 18.94 -5.07
CA LYS A 68 2.34 19.23 -6.51
C LYS A 68 3.61 20.05 -6.75
N ILE A 69 4.74 19.38 -6.91
CA ILE A 69 6.07 20.00 -6.83
C ILE A 69 6.64 20.47 -8.17
N ASP A 70 6.06 20.00 -9.28
CA ASP A 70 6.40 20.34 -10.65
C ASP A 70 5.17 20.12 -11.55
N GLU A 71 5.30 20.34 -12.85
CA GLU A 71 4.24 20.12 -13.87
C GLU A 71 4.24 18.68 -14.43
N THR A 72 4.56 17.68 -13.59
CA THR A 72 4.40 16.26 -13.93
C THR A 72 3.37 15.57 -13.03
N ALA A 73 2.88 14.43 -13.49
CA ALA A 73 1.93 13.64 -12.72
C ALA A 73 2.55 13.14 -11.41
N HIS A 74 1.76 13.17 -10.34
CA HIS A 74 2.12 12.62 -9.03
C HIS A 74 1.42 11.28 -8.77
N TRP A 75 2.11 10.36 -8.11
CA TRP A 75 1.71 8.96 -8.10
C TRP A 75 1.87 8.29 -6.74
N ASN A 76 1.10 7.21 -6.55
CA ASN A 76 1.25 6.20 -5.50
C ASN A 76 1.70 6.76 -4.15
N PRO A 77 0.91 7.66 -3.52
CA PRO A 77 1.24 8.15 -2.21
C PRO A 77 1.24 7.02 -1.19
N VAL A 78 2.17 7.08 -0.25
CA VAL A 78 2.29 6.12 0.86
C VAL A 78 2.46 6.90 2.14
N LEU A 79 1.55 6.70 3.08
CA LEU A 79 1.62 7.24 4.44
C LEU A 79 2.22 6.21 5.39
N PHE A 80 3.00 6.69 6.35
CA PHE A 80 3.50 5.91 7.48
C PHE A 80 3.69 6.81 8.69
N TYR A 81 3.10 6.45 9.81
CA TYR A 81 3.31 7.16 11.07
C TYR A 81 4.39 6.44 11.88
N GLY A 82 5.55 7.08 11.98
CA GLY A 82 6.75 6.49 12.58
C GLY A 82 6.72 6.49 14.11
N PRO A 83 7.62 5.71 14.75
CA PRO A 83 7.73 5.65 16.21
C PRO A 83 8.15 6.98 16.84
N ASP A 84 8.80 7.85 16.07
CA ASP A 84 9.18 9.21 16.46
C ASP A 84 8.03 10.22 16.38
N LYS A 85 6.79 9.73 16.17
CA LYS A 85 5.58 10.54 16.01
C LYS A 85 5.63 11.49 14.81
N THR A 86 6.43 11.15 13.81
CA THR A 86 6.45 11.85 12.51
C THR A 86 5.56 11.09 11.53
N LEU A 87 4.65 11.79 10.87
CA LEU A 87 3.95 11.26 9.71
C LEU A 87 4.81 11.48 8.46
N HIS A 88 5.15 10.40 7.79
CA HIS A 88 5.85 10.40 6.51
C HIS A 88 4.84 10.28 5.36
N LEU A 89 5.09 11.00 4.28
CA LEU A 89 4.44 10.85 2.98
C LEU A 89 5.53 10.60 1.94
N TRP A 90 5.45 9.49 1.23
CA TRP A 90 6.22 9.25 0.01
C TRP A 90 5.30 9.26 -1.19
N PHE A 91 5.73 9.87 -2.29
CA PHE A 91 5.00 9.90 -3.55
C PHE A 91 5.99 9.92 -4.71
N LYS A 92 5.54 9.68 -5.93
CA LYS A 92 6.44 9.65 -7.11
C LYS A 92 6.03 10.75 -8.06
N THR A 93 7.00 11.31 -8.77
CA THR A 93 6.76 12.27 -9.85
C THR A 93 7.44 11.81 -11.12
N GLY A 94 6.78 12.03 -12.26
CA GLY A 94 7.30 11.62 -13.56
C GLY A 94 6.21 11.54 -14.62
N ALA A 95 6.59 11.81 -15.86
CA ALA A 95 5.71 11.69 -17.02
C ALA A 95 5.40 10.22 -17.36
N THR A 96 6.34 9.31 -17.10
CA THR A 96 6.20 7.88 -17.34
C THR A 96 6.60 7.09 -16.10
N ILE A 97 5.89 5.97 -15.88
CA ILE A 97 6.08 5.09 -14.73
C ILE A 97 7.52 4.55 -14.63
N PRO A 98 8.20 4.10 -15.72
CA PRO A 98 9.52 3.49 -15.60
C PRO A 98 10.66 4.42 -15.16
N HIS A 99 10.44 5.74 -15.20
CA HIS A 99 11.45 6.77 -14.92
C HIS A 99 11.02 7.77 -13.83
N TRP A 100 9.95 7.45 -13.08
CA TRP A 100 9.52 8.32 -11.99
C TRP A 100 10.55 8.33 -10.84
N LYS A 101 10.58 9.44 -10.11
CA LYS A 101 11.43 9.63 -8.94
C LYS A 101 10.58 9.57 -7.68
N THR A 102 11.11 9.01 -6.59
CA THR A 102 10.41 9.07 -5.30
C THR A 102 10.78 10.34 -4.54
N PHE A 103 9.77 11.06 -4.06
CA PHE A 103 9.87 12.18 -3.15
C PHE A 103 9.33 11.84 -1.76
N THR A 104 9.80 12.56 -0.75
CA THR A 104 9.34 12.43 0.62
C THR A 104 9.04 13.80 1.25
N MET A 105 7.99 13.82 2.07
CA MET A 105 7.58 14.93 2.93
C MET A 105 7.26 14.38 4.31
N THR A 106 7.37 15.23 5.34
CA THR A 106 7.08 14.85 6.72
C THR A 106 6.17 15.87 7.41
N SER A 107 5.37 15.39 8.36
CA SER A 107 4.47 16.21 9.18
C SER A 107 4.59 15.82 10.65
N ARG A 108 4.56 16.81 11.54
CA ARG A 108 4.57 16.63 13.01
C ARG A 108 3.22 16.95 13.66
N ASP A 109 2.21 17.26 12.86
CA ASP A 109 0.90 17.74 13.30
C ASP A 109 -0.26 16.99 12.62
N SER A 110 -0.04 15.69 12.37
CA SER A 110 -1.01 14.77 11.76
C SER A 110 -1.49 15.23 10.36
N GLY A 111 -0.57 15.75 9.55
CA GLY A 111 -0.81 16.13 8.16
C GLY A 111 -1.45 17.50 7.96
N LYS A 112 -1.43 18.39 8.97
CA LYS A 112 -1.89 19.77 8.82
C LYS A 112 -0.86 20.62 8.08
N THR A 113 0.40 20.46 8.42
CA THR A 113 1.54 21.10 7.74
C THR A 113 2.58 20.06 7.36
N TRP A 114 3.36 20.38 6.32
CA TRP A 114 4.33 19.47 5.74
C TRP A 114 5.67 20.18 5.49
N SER A 115 6.77 19.45 5.67
CA SER A 115 8.09 19.88 5.20
C SER A 115 8.10 20.06 3.68
N ALA A 116 9.07 20.81 3.16
CA ALA A 116 9.35 20.80 1.72
C ALA A 116 9.60 19.37 1.23
N ALA A 117 9.20 19.10 -0.01
CA ALA A 117 9.48 17.84 -0.67
C ALA A 117 10.98 17.75 -1.01
N ARG A 118 11.54 16.55 -0.84
CA ARG A 118 12.90 16.22 -1.28
C ARG A 118 12.89 14.86 -1.96
N GLU A 119 13.81 14.64 -2.89
CA GLU A 119 14.04 13.30 -3.43
C GLU A 119 14.39 12.34 -2.28
N LEU A 120 13.84 11.12 -2.32
CA LEU A 120 14.09 10.10 -1.31
C LEU A 120 15.53 9.62 -1.38
N VAL A 121 16.00 9.33 -2.61
CA VAL A 121 17.37 9.01 -2.96
C VAL A 121 17.78 10.00 -4.04
N PRO A 122 18.64 10.98 -3.74
CA PRO A 122 19.03 12.01 -4.70
C PRO A 122 19.58 11.42 -6.01
N GLY A 123 19.04 11.86 -7.14
CA GLY A 123 19.43 11.44 -8.48
C GLY A 123 18.90 10.10 -8.95
N ASP A 124 18.14 9.35 -8.12
CA ASP A 124 17.59 8.06 -8.53
C ASP A 124 16.41 8.23 -9.49
N ASP A 125 16.52 7.68 -10.69
CA ASP A 125 15.52 7.65 -11.76
C ASP A 125 15.17 6.22 -12.19
N THR A 126 15.42 5.24 -11.32
CA THR A 126 15.38 3.79 -11.65
C THR A 126 13.98 3.17 -11.58
N GLY A 127 12.93 3.97 -11.63
CA GLY A 127 11.55 3.49 -11.47
C GLY A 127 11.07 3.47 -10.02
N GLY A 128 11.62 4.34 -9.17
CA GLY A 128 11.14 4.60 -7.81
C GLY A 128 11.83 3.75 -6.74
N ARG A 129 12.09 4.39 -5.59
CA ARG A 129 12.72 3.82 -4.39
C ARG A 129 11.82 3.93 -3.18
N GLY A 130 12.11 3.14 -2.15
CA GLY A 130 11.34 3.14 -0.91
C GLY A 130 9.90 2.65 -1.13
N PRO A 131 8.93 3.09 -0.30
CA PRO A 131 7.59 2.50 -0.31
C PRO A 131 6.82 2.70 -1.63
N VAL A 132 6.57 1.62 -2.37
CA VAL A 132 5.77 1.55 -3.62
C VAL A 132 4.95 0.24 -3.62
N LYS A 133 3.63 0.24 -3.59
CA LYS A 133 2.65 1.28 -3.23
C LYS A 133 2.24 1.15 -1.74
N ASN A 134 2.70 0.12 -1.06
CA ASN A 134 2.28 -0.19 0.30
C ASN A 134 3.18 0.45 1.35
N LYS A 135 2.63 0.65 2.53
CA LYS A 135 3.34 1.15 3.71
C LYS A 135 4.54 0.25 4.04
N PRO A 136 5.66 0.83 4.52
CA PRO A 136 6.74 0.02 5.09
C PRO A 136 6.26 -0.65 6.39
N ILE A 137 7.01 -1.66 6.82
CA ILE A 137 6.91 -2.23 8.17
C ILE A 137 8.12 -1.82 9.00
N LEU A 138 7.91 -1.57 10.30
CA LEU A 138 8.98 -1.39 11.28
C LEU A 138 9.33 -2.77 11.84
N LEU A 139 10.57 -3.21 11.62
CA LEU A 139 11.08 -4.48 12.10
C LEU A 139 11.46 -4.39 13.59
N ALA A 140 11.57 -5.55 14.25
CA ALA A 140 12.01 -5.67 15.64
C ALA A 140 13.40 -5.05 15.91
N ASP A 141 14.28 -4.99 14.91
CA ASP A 141 15.61 -4.36 15.01
C ASP A 141 15.60 -2.83 14.79
N GLY A 142 14.42 -2.23 14.56
CA GLY A 142 14.25 -0.81 14.29
C GLY A 142 14.39 -0.40 12.82
N THR A 143 14.70 -1.34 11.92
CA THR A 143 14.75 -1.08 10.48
C THR A 143 13.35 -0.83 9.92
N LEU A 144 13.19 0.19 9.08
CA LEU A 144 12.05 0.31 8.16
C LEU A 144 12.32 -0.49 6.90
N LEU A 145 11.44 -1.44 6.60
CA LEU A 145 11.48 -2.22 5.36
C LEU A 145 10.33 -1.79 4.44
N ALA A 146 10.67 -1.39 3.23
CA ALA A 146 9.74 -0.96 2.19
C ALA A 146 9.78 -1.90 0.99
N GLY A 147 8.61 -2.26 0.46
CA GLY A 147 8.50 -2.93 -0.83
C GLY A 147 8.61 -1.90 -1.96
N ALA A 148 9.36 -2.25 -3.00
CA ALA A 148 9.57 -1.45 -4.18
C ALA A 148 9.65 -2.32 -5.44
N SER A 149 9.69 -1.69 -6.61
CA SER A 149 9.68 -2.42 -7.88
C SER A 149 10.16 -1.59 -9.05
N SER A 150 10.74 -2.27 -10.04
CA SER A 150 11.01 -1.72 -11.36
C SER A 150 9.89 -2.09 -12.32
N GLU A 151 9.48 -1.12 -13.15
CA GLU A 151 8.55 -1.32 -14.26
C GLU A 151 9.25 -1.13 -15.62
N GLN A 152 10.58 -1.23 -15.65
CA GLN A 152 11.39 -1.22 -16.88
C GLN A 152 11.37 -2.63 -17.51
N GLY A 153 10.31 -2.94 -18.26
CA GLY A 153 10.10 -4.26 -18.87
C GLY A 153 9.19 -5.15 -18.03
N THR A 154 9.53 -6.43 -17.88
CA THR A 154 8.78 -7.32 -16.98
C THR A 154 8.96 -6.84 -15.54
N TRP A 155 7.86 -6.68 -14.79
CA TRP A 155 7.94 -6.15 -13.44
C TRP A 155 8.81 -6.99 -12.51
N GLU A 156 9.71 -6.31 -11.81
CA GLU A 156 10.60 -6.91 -10.83
C GLU A 156 10.41 -6.23 -9.48
N ALA A 157 10.24 -7.02 -8.44
CA ALA A 157 10.13 -6.53 -7.07
C ALA A 157 11.48 -6.61 -6.36
N PHE A 158 11.71 -5.66 -5.47
CA PHE A 158 12.85 -5.63 -4.55
C PHE A 158 12.40 -4.95 -3.24
N PHE A 159 13.29 -4.89 -2.27
CA PHE A 159 13.04 -4.20 -1.01
C PHE A 159 14.06 -3.10 -0.75
N ASP A 160 13.62 -2.05 -0.08
CA ASP A 160 14.46 -0.95 0.38
C ASP A 160 14.46 -0.96 1.91
N ARG A 161 15.65 -0.88 2.51
CA ARG A 161 15.85 -0.90 3.97
C ARG A 161 16.38 0.44 4.46
N SER A 162 15.83 0.94 5.55
CA SER A 162 16.31 2.14 6.24
C SER A 162 16.51 1.87 7.72
N SER A 163 17.74 2.05 8.20
CA SER A 163 18.10 1.91 9.62
C SER A 163 18.17 3.24 10.37
N ASP A 164 17.73 4.34 9.75
CA ASP A 164 17.84 5.70 10.27
C ASP A 164 16.51 6.47 10.21
N ASN A 165 15.39 5.74 10.35
CA ASN A 165 14.02 6.25 10.33
C ASN A 165 13.65 6.94 9.00
N GLY A 166 14.01 6.31 7.88
CA GLY A 166 13.60 6.73 6.54
C GLY A 166 14.44 7.87 5.95
N LYS A 167 15.58 8.22 6.56
CA LYS A 167 16.47 9.28 6.04
C LYS A 167 17.27 8.77 4.86
N THR A 168 17.87 7.59 4.97
CA THR A 168 18.61 6.89 3.90
C THR A 168 18.05 5.49 3.67
N TRP A 169 18.19 5.00 2.43
CA TRP A 169 17.61 3.74 1.98
C TRP A 169 18.60 2.91 1.18
N GLN A 170 18.68 1.62 1.51
CA GLN A 170 19.53 0.63 0.85
C GLN A 170 18.65 -0.39 0.14
N ARG A 171 18.81 -0.49 -1.18
CA ARG A 171 18.07 -1.42 -2.03
C ARG A 171 18.68 -2.81 -2.01
N THR A 172 17.85 -3.84 -1.91
CA THR A 172 18.23 -5.24 -2.12
C THR A 172 18.30 -5.57 -3.62
N PRO A 173 18.92 -6.69 -4.01
CA PRO A 173 18.72 -7.26 -5.33
C PRO A 173 17.23 -7.49 -5.64
N ASN A 174 16.91 -7.60 -6.93
CA ASN A 174 15.59 -8.05 -7.37
C ASN A 174 15.33 -9.48 -6.90
N LEU A 175 14.06 -9.79 -6.65
CA LEU A 175 13.65 -11.13 -6.25
C LEU A 175 13.77 -12.15 -7.40
N ASP A 176 14.25 -13.34 -7.07
CA ASP A 176 14.22 -14.47 -7.99
C ASP A 176 12.77 -14.93 -8.20
N ARG A 177 12.25 -14.69 -9.41
CA ARG A 177 10.90 -15.06 -9.84
C ARG A 177 10.88 -16.19 -10.87
N THR A 178 11.98 -16.91 -11.04
CA THR A 178 12.15 -17.93 -12.10
C THR A 178 11.05 -19.00 -12.03
N ALA A 179 10.65 -19.40 -10.82
CA ALA A 179 9.59 -20.39 -10.60
C ALA A 179 8.20 -19.97 -11.10
N LEU A 180 7.96 -18.67 -11.34
CA LEU A 180 6.71 -18.16 -11.91
C LEU A 180 6.69 -18.21 -13.45
N GLY A 181 7.84 -18.43 -14.09
CA GLY A 181 8.02 -18.32 -15.54
C GLY A 181 8.36 -16.90 -16.00
N GLU A 182 9.23 -16.81 -17.02
CA GLU A 182 9.89 -15.56 -17.43
C GLU A 182 8.94 -14.42 -17.82
N LYS A 183 7.75 -14.75 -18.33
CA LYS A 183 6.71 -13.79 -18.77
C LYS A 183 5.93 -13.15 -17.62
N HIS A 184 6.01 -13.70 -16.41
CA HIS A 184 5.21 -13.23 -15.27
C HIS A 184 6.01 -12.26 -14.40
N GLY A 185 5.48 -11.05 -14.24
CA GLY A 185 6.06 -9.99 -13.42
C GLY A 185 5.46 -9.98 -12.01
N ILE A 186 6.24 -9.45 -11.06
CA ILE A 186 5.86 -9.26 -9.65
C ILE A 186 6.13 -7.83 -9.22
N ILE A 187 5.26 -7.28 -8.39
CA ILE A 187 5.30 -5.86 -8.02
C ILE A 187 4.57 -5.60 -6.69
N GLN A 188 4.77 -4.42 -6.10
CA GLN A 188 3.93 -3.86 -5.03
C GLN A 188 3.71 -4.84 -3.86
N ALA A 189 4.81 -5.29 -3.25
CA ALA A 189 4.76 -6.23 -2.14
C ALA A 189 4.01 -5.67 -0.91
N THR A 190 3.35 -6.54 -0.17
CA THR A 190 2.92 -6.29 1.21
C THR A 190 3.64 -7.26 2.13
N MET A 191 4.03 -6.82 3.32
CA MET A 191 4.98 -7.55 4.18
C MET A 191 4.48 -7.68 5.61
N TRP A 192 5.01 -8.67 6.34
CA TRP A 192 4.89 -8.77 7.79
C TRP A 192 6.09 -9.51 8.39
N GLU A 193 6.37 -9.24 9.66
CA GLU A 193 7.35 -9.95 10.48
C GLU A 193 6.61 -10.91 11.43
N SER A 194 6.86 -12.22 11.32
CA SER A 194 6.21 -13.24 12.14
C SER A 194 6.90 -13.45 13.48
N ALA A 195 8.22 -13.31 13.48
CA ALA A 195 9.15 -13.29 14.61
C ALA A 195 10.35 -12.42 14.23
N PRO A 196 11.15 -11.90 15.18
CA PRO A 196 12.31 -11.06 14.88
C PRO A 196 13.19 -11.65 13.77
N GLY A 197 13.29 -10.93 12.66
CA GLY A 197 14.03 -11.29 11.46
C GLY A 197 13.43 -12.34 10.54
N LYS A 198 12.26 -12.88 10.88
CA LYS A 198 11.47 -13.78 10.03
C LYS A 198 10.41 -12.97 9.29
N LEU A 199 10.73 -12.61 8.06
CA LEU A 199 9.89 -11.77 7.22
C LEU A 199 9.22 -12.57 6.13
N HIS A 200 8.04 -12.10 5.75
CA HIS A 200 7.25 -12.67 4.68
C HIS A 200 6.69 -11.55 3.82
N ALA A 201 6.53 -11.83 2.53
CA ALA A 201 5.90 -10.91 1.61
C ALA A 201 4.95 -11.63 0.67
N LEU A 202 3.80 -11.01 0.40
CA LEU A 202 2.92 -11.33 -0.72
C LEU A 202 3.08 -10.27 -1.79
N LEU A 203 3.06 -10.69 -3.06
CA LEU A 203 3.27 -9.79 -4.20
C LEU A 203 2.03 -9.73 -5.10
N ARG A 204 1.75 -8.55 -5.64
CA ARG A 204 0.89 -8.43 -6.83
C ARG A 204 1.65 -9.05 -8.00
N SER A 205 0.96 -9.77 -8.88
CA SER A 205 1.60 -10.43 -10.02
C SER A 205 0.71 -10.49 -11.25
N SER A 206 1.33 -10.76 -12.41
CA SER A 206 0.61 -11.10 -13.64
C SER A 206 0.35 -12.60 -13.82
N CYS A 207 0.59 -13.45 -12.81
CA CYS A 207 0.33 -14.90 -12.90
C CYS A 207 -1.07 -15.32 -12.41
N GLY A 208 -1.90 -14.38 -11.97
CA GLY A 208 -3.27 -14.66 -11.51
C GLY A 208 -3.40 -15.08 -10.04
N TYR A 209 -2.30 -15.01 -9.30
CA TYR A 209 -2.23 -15.30 -7.87
C TYR A 209 -1.39 -14.24 -7.16
N CYS A 210 -1.30 -14.28 -5.84
CA CYS A 210 -0.34 -13.52 -5.03
C CYS A 210 0.84 -14.41 -4.66
N PRO A 211 1.98 -14.40 -5.39
CA PRO A 211 3.15 -15.17 -5.00
C PRO A 211 3.69 -14.73 -3.64
N ARG A 212 4.48 -15.60 -3.01
CA ARG A 212 5.09 -15.37 -1.70
C ARG A 212 6.61 -15.50 -1.77
N THR A 213 7.31 -14.74 -0.95
CA THR A 213 8.73 -14.93 -0.61
C THR A 213 8.93 -14.71 0.87
N ASP A 214 10.03 -15.23 1.40
CA ASP A 214 10.38 -15.15 2.82
C ASP A 214 11.85 -14.75 2.98
N SER A 215 12.16 -14.09 4.09
CA SER A 215 13.50 -13.72 4.52
C SER A 215 13.73 -14.17 5.96
N ASP A 216 14.95 -14.64 6.23
CA ASP A 216 15.37 -15.13 7.54
C ASP A 216 16.44 -14.23 8.18
N ASP A 217 16.72 -13.05 7.62
CA ASP A 217 17.87 -12.20 7.96
C ASP A 217 17.57 -10.68 8.01
N ASN A 218 16.37 -10.30 8.48
CA ASN A 218 15.85 -8.92 8.51
C ASN A 218 15.73 -8.29 7.10
N GLY A 219 15.38 -9.09 6.10
CA GLY A 219 15.11 -8.61 4.75
C GLY A 219 16.36 -8.25 3.95
N ARG A 220 17.55 -8.72 4.37
CA ARG A 220 18.81 -8.50 3.63
C ARG A 220 18.86 -9.38 2.40
N THR A 221 18.43 -10.63 2.53
CA THR A 221 18.26 -11.58 1.43
C THR A 221 16.87 -12.21 1.47
N TRP A 222 16.42 -12.68 0.31
CA TRP A 222 15.08 -13.23 0.12
C TRP A 222 15.15 -14.53 -0.65
N LYS A 223 14.32 -15.49 -0.26
CA LYS A 223 14.19 -16.77 -0.97
C LYS A 223 13.54 -16.57 -2.35
N PRO A 224 13.75 -17.52 -3.28
CA PRO A 224 12.99 -17.54 -4.53
C PRO A 224 11.48 -17.46 -4.28
N VAL A 225 10.81 -16.69 -5.11
CA VAL A 225 9.35 -16.51 -5.05
C VAL A 225 8.65 -17.81 -5.42
N TYR A 226 7.62 -18.18 -4.67
CA TYR A 226 6.81 -19.37 -4.91
C TYR A 226 5.32 -19.03 -4.94
N ASP A 227 4.54 -19.89 -5.59
CA ASP A 227 3.10 -19.73 -5.70
C ASP A 227 2.40 -20.08 -4.38
N SER A 228 1.71 -19.11 -3.77
CA SER A 228 0.94 -19.31 -2.54
C SER A 228 -0.46 -19.89 -2.78
N LYS A 229 -0.87 -20.03 -4.05
CA LYS A 229 -2.24 -20.39 -4.48
C LYS A 229 -3.32 -19.40 -4.08
N LEU A 230 -2.97 -18.25 -3.49
CA LEU A 230 -3.91 -17.19 -3.13
C LEU A 230 -4.37 -16.43 -4.39
N PRO A 231 -5.66 -16.48 -4.78
CA PRO A 231 -6.15 -15.83 -6.00
C PRO A 231 -5.95 -14.32 -6.02
N ASN A 232 -5.58 -13.78 -7.18
CA ASN A 232 -5.55 -12.34 -7.43
C ASN A 232 -5.65 -11.99 -8.92
N ASN A 233 -6.27 -10.86 -9.21
CA ASN A 233 -6.55 -10.44 -10.59
C ASN A 233 -5.48 -9.51 -11.19
N ASN A 234 -4.28 -9.49 -10.61
CA ASN A 234 -3.26 -8.46 -10.84
C ASN A 234 -3.68 -7.05 -10.37
N SER A 235 -4.35 -6.98 -9.21
CA SER A 235 -4.64 -5.71 -8.53
C SER A 235 -3.75 -5.50 -7.32
N GLY A 236 -3.62 -4.23 -6.91
CA GLY A 236 -2.93 -3.88 -5.67
C GLY A 236 -3.53 -4.62 -4.48
N ILE A 237 -2.66 -5.04 -3.56
CA ILE A 237 -3.00 -5.70 -2.30
C ILE A 237 -2.34 -4.94 -1.17
N ASP A 238 -2.87 -5.04 0.05
CA ASP A 238 -2.18 -4.57 1.26
C ASP A 238 -2.59 -5.43 2.45
N LEU A 239 -1.68 -5.63 3.40
CA LEU A 239 -1.85 -6.50 4.55
C LEU A 239 -1.58 -5.72 5.85
N ALA A 240 -2.35 -6.04 6.87
CA ALA A 240 -2.12 -5.62 8.25
C ALA A 240 -1.91 -6.86 9.13
N ARG A 241 -0.90 -6.81 10.01
CA ARG A 241 -0.72 -7.78 11.09
C ARG A 241 -1.26 -7.18 12.38
N LEU A 242 -2.22 -7.86 13.00
CA LEU A 242 -2.78 -7.48 14.29
C LEU A 242 -1.85 -7.88 15.44
N PRO A 243 -2.00 -7.28 16.64
CA PRO A 243 -1.14 -7.57 17.79
C PRO A 243 -1.10 -9.05 18.20
N ASP A 244 -2.18 -9.80 17.97
CA ASP A 244 -2.26 -11.24 18.27
C ASP A 244 -1.67 -12.14 17.18
N GLY A 245 -1.07 -11.56 16.14
CA GLY A 245 -0.48 -12.28 15.02
C GLY A 245 -1.43 -12.59 13.87
N THR A 246 -2.73 -12.31 14.00
CA THR A 246 -3.70 -12.46 12.91
C THR A 246 -3.31 -11.55 11.75
N LEU A 247 -3.31 -12.09 10.52
CA LEU A 247 -3.09 -11.29 9.32
C LEU A 247 -4.43 -10.95 8.68
N ALA A 248 -4.59 -9.71 8.24
CA ALA A 248 -5.74 -9.23 7.48
C ALA A 248 -5.27 -8.69 6.13
N LEU A 249 -5.68 -9.32 5.04
CA LEU A 249 -5.31 -8.97 3.67
C LEU A 249 -6.50 -8.35 2.95
N ALA A 250 -6.32 -7.13 2.42
CA ALA A 250 -7.24 -6.54 1.46
C ALA A 250 -6.80 -6.87 0.03
N HIS A 251 -7.63 -7.59 -0.73
CA HIS A 251 -7.33 -7.98 -2.12
C HIS A 251 -8.60 -8.30 -2.92
N ASN A 252 -8.45 -8.49 -4.24
CA ASN A 252 -9.50 -8.99 -5.12
C ASN A 252 -9.25 -10.49 -5.42
N PRO A 253 -10.07 -11.42 -4.89
CA PRO A 253 -9.82 -12.86 -4.95
C PRO A 253 -10.29 -13.49 -6.28
N VAL A 254 -9.99 -12.85 -7.41
CA VAL A 254 -10.37 -13.33 -8.76
C VAL A 254 -9.11 -13.76 -9.50
N VAL A 255 -9.02 -15.03 -9.92
CA VAL A 255 -7.84 -15.53 -10.63
C VAL A 255 -7.73 -14.88 -12.01
N GLY A 256 -6.56 -14.32 -12.34
CA GLY A 256 -6.20 -13.96 -13.71
C GLY A 256 -5.32 -12.71 -13.83
N ASN A 257 -4.83 -12.45 -15.03
CA ASN A 257 -4.11 -11.21 -15.32
C ASN A 257 -5.09 -10.17 -15.85
N TRP A 258 -5.28 -9.05 -15.13
CA TRP A 258 -6.28 -8.01 -15.46
C TRP A 258 -7.73 -8.51 -15.42
N ALA A 259 -8.03 -9.47 -14.55
CA ALA A 259 -9.39 -9.94 -14.33
C ALA A 259 -10.22 -8.93 -13.49
N ALA A 260 -11.49 -9.25 -13.24
CA ALA A 260 -12.43 -8.34 -12.58
C ALA A 260 -11.92 -7.83 -11.21
N ARG A 261 -12.05 -6.52 -10.98
CA ARG A 261 -11.69 -5.82 -9.72
C ARG A 261 -12.84 -5.81 -8.71
N THR A 262 -13.60 -6.89 -8.68
CA THR A 262 -14.75 -7.10 -7.78
C THR A 262 -14.92 -8.61 -7.53
N PRO A 263 -15.15 -9.05 -6.28
CA PRO A 263 -15.30 -8.24 -5.08
C PRO A 263 -13.95 -7.66 -4.59
N LEU A 264 -14.02 -6.64 -3.73
CA LEU A 264 -12.92 -6.29 -2.84
C LEU A 264 -13.15 -6.97 -1.50
N ARG A 265 -12.17 -7.78 -1.07
CA ARG A 265 -12.26 -8.66 0.09
C ARG A 265 -11.24 -8.29 1.15
N ILE A 266 -11.64 -8.39 2.42
CA ILE A 266 -10.72 -8.48 3.56
C ILE A 266 -10.72 -9.93 4.03
N ALA A 267 -9.61 -10.63 3.84
CA ALA A 267 -9.41 -12.02 4.25
C ALA A 267 -8.50 -12.12 5.47
N LEU A 268 -8.78 -13.07 6.36
CA LEU A 268 -8.04 -13.32 7.59
C LEU A 268 -7.25 -14.63 7.51
N SER A 269 -5.99 -14.58 7.93
CA SER A 269 -5.14 -15.75 8.14
C SER A 269 -4.71 -15.86 9.61
N PHE A 270 -4.72 -17.09 10.11
CA PHE A 270 -4.36 -17.44 11.49
C PHE A 270 -3.12 -18.35 11.56
N ASP A 271 -2.55 -18.69 10.41
CA ASP A 271 -1.46 -19.65 10.24
C ASP A 271 -0.30 -19.05 9.44
N ASN A 272 -0.02 -17.76 9.70
CA ASN A 272 1.09 -17.04 9.08
C ASN A 272 1.00 -16.97 7.54
N GLY A 273 -0.22 -16.75 7.02
CA GLY A 273 -0.48 -16.51 5.60
C GLY A 273 -0.51 -17.78 4.74
N VAL A 274 -0.66 -18.96 5.35
CA VAL A 274 -0.76 -20.24 4.63
C VAL A 274 -2.19 -20.46 4.15
N THR A 275 -3.19 -20.22 4.99
CA THR A 275 -4.62 -20.30 4.63
C THR A 275 -5.38 -19.03 5.03
N TRP A 276 -6.54 -18.83 4.37
CA TRP A 276 -7.38 -17.63 4.51
C TRP A 276 -8.87 -18.01 4.74
N PRO A 277 -9.21 -18.68 5.85
CA PRO A 277 -10.51 -19.34 6.01
C PRO A 277 -11.68 -18.40 6.38
N SER A 278 -11.41 -17.14 6.75
CA SER A 278 -12.42 -16.18 7.20
C SER A 278 -12.28 -14.88 6.42
N PHE A 279 -13.38 -14.31 5.93
CA PHE A 279 -13.34 -13.08 5.15
C PHE A 279 -14.66 -12.30 5.18
N VAL A 280 -14.60 -11.04 4.75
CA VAL A 280 -15.75 -10.21 4.40
C VAL A 280 -15.49 -9.54 3.04
N ASP A 281 -16.49 -9.54 2.17
CA ASP A 281 -16.47 -8.74 0.95
C ASP A 281 -17.06 -7.36 1.27
N ILE A 282 -16.24 -6.31 1.13
CA ILE A 282 -16.64 -4.93 1.43
C ILE A 282 -17.21 -4.21 0.21
N GLU A 283 -16.93 -4.72 -0.99
CA GLU A 283 -17.54 -4.25 -2.23
C GLU A 283 -17.79 -5.45 -3.15
N THR A 284 -18.98 -5.52 -3.75
CA THR A 284 -19.42 -6.69 -4.54
C THR A 284 -20.12 -6.32 -5.84
N GLU A 285 -20.26 -5.03 -6.16
CA GLU A 285 -20.99 -4.60 -7.35
C GLU A 285 -20.34 -5.18 -8.63
N PRO A 286 -21.09 -5.95 -9.45
CA PRO A 286 -20.53 -6.56 -10.64
C PRO A 286 -20.06 -5.53 -11.67
N LYS A 287 -19.00 -5.87 -12.41
CA LYS A 287 -18.41 -5.04 -13.49
C LYS A 287 -17.90 -3.65 -13.04
N MET A 288 -17.85 -3.41 -11.73
CA MET A 288 -17.25 -2.20 -11.16
C MET A 288 -15.80 -2.43 -10.77
N GLU A 289 -15.10 -1.33 -10.53
CA GLU A 289 -13.70 -1.32 -10.12
C GLU A 289 -13.56 -0.90 -8.65
N PHE A 290 -13.12 -1.83 -7.81
CA PHE A 290 -12.72 -1.59 -6.42
C PHE A 290 -11.30 -2.07 -6.22
N SER A 291 -10.37 -1.15 -5.93
CA SER A 291 -8.96 -1.50 -6.04
C SER A 291 -8.03 -0.59 -5.26
N TYR A 292 -6.74 -0.96 -5.24
CA TYR A 292 -5.68 -0.27 -4.51
C TYR A 292 -6.05 -0.02 -3.03
N PRO A 293 -6.43 -1.08 -2.29
CA PRO A 293 -6.70 -0.95 -0.88
C PRO A 293 -5.42 -0.57 -0.12
N ALA A 294 -5.59 0.12 1.00
CA ALA A 294 -4.59 0.24 2.06
C ALA A 294 -5.27 -0.11 3.38
N ILE A 295 -4.64 -0.97 4.18
CA ILE A 295 -5.21 -1.50 5.43
C ILE A 295 -4.23 -1.29 6.58
N ILE A 296 -4.73 -0.84 7.73
CA ILE A 296 -3.94 -0.69 8.96
C ILE A 296 -4.72 -1.17 10.17
N PRO A 297 -4.04 -1.65 11.23
CA PRO A 297 -4.66 -1.80 12.53
C PRO A 297 -4.93 -0.41 13.14
N VAL A 298 -6.10 -0.24 13.74
CA VAL A 298 -6.49 0.99 14.48
C VAL A 298 -6.86 0.73 15.93
N GLY A 299 -6.74 -0.52 16.36
CA GLY A 299 -6.99 -0.99 17.71
C GLY A 299 -6.46 -2.42 17.89
N LYS A 300 -6.78 -3.06 19.02
CA LYS A 300 -6.33 -4.45 19.30
C LYS A 300 -6.92 -5.46 18.32
N ASN A 301 -8.15 -5.23 17.88
CA ASN A 301 -8.91 -6.08 16.99
C ASN A 301 -9.64 -5.27 15.91
N GLU A 302 -9.21 -4.04 15.66
CA GLU A 302 -9.88 -3.12 14.73
C GLU A 302 -8.99 -2.79 13.54
N LEU A 303 -9.60 -2.68 12.37
CA LEU A 303 -8.95 -2.44 11.09
C LEU A 303 -9.60 -1.26 10.39
N ALA A 304 -8.78 -0.39 9.81
CA ALA A 304 -9.20 0.65 8.87
C ALA A 304 -8.70 0.27 7.47
N VAL A 305 -9.56 0.44 6.47
CA VAL A 305 -9.24 0.25 5.06
C VAL A 305 -9.64 1.49 4.29
N THR A 306 -8.78 1.98 3.41
CA THR A 306 -9.15 2.91 2.34
C THR A 306 -8.94 2.25 1.00
N TYR A 307 -9.76 2.59 0.00
CA TYR A 307 -9.64 2.01 -1.33
C TYR A 307 -10.21 2.93 -2.41
N THR A 308 -9.79 2.70 -3.65
CA THR A 308 -10.36 3.39 -4.81
C THR A 308 -11.71 2.77 -5.15
N TRP A 309 -12.72 3.62 -5.22
CA TRP A 309 -14.08 3.28 -5.61
C TRP A 309 -14.36 3.85 -7.01
N LYS A 310 -14.47 2.96 -8.01
CA LYS A 310 -14.81 3.26 -9.41
C LYS A 310 -13.96 4.35 -10.08
N ARG A 311 -12.74 4.58 -9.56
CA ARG A 311 -11.81 5.67 -9.95
C ARG A 311 -12.32 7.10 -9.75
N LYS A 312 -13.48 7.26 -9.10
CA LYS A 312 -14.13 8.56 -8.91
C LYS A 312 -14.11 9.03 -7.46
N GLN A 313 -13.92 8.10 -6.53
CA GLN A 313 -13.95 8.40 -5.10
C GLN A 313 -12.97 7.51 -4.33
N ILE A 314 -12.57 7.98 -3.15
CA ILE A 314 -11.91 7.14 -2.16
C ILE A 314 -12.92 6.82 -1.06
N HIS A 315 -13.08 5.53 -0.78
CA HIS A 315 -13.94 5.04 0.29
C HIS A 315 -13.12 4.59 1.48
N PHE A 316 -13.75 4.62 2.64
CA PHE A 316 -13.24 4.19 3.92
C PHE A 316 -14.13 3.10 4.49
N TRP A 317 -13.51 2.04 4.98
CA TRP A 317 -14.14 0.97 5.73
C TRP A 317 -13.44 0.84 7.09
N HIS A 318 -14.22 0.68 8.15
CA HIS A 318 -13.76 0.40 9.50
C HIS A 318 -14.55 -0.79 10.05
N GLY A 319 -13.84 -1.75 10.62
CA GLY A 319 -14.46 -2.90 11.25
C GLY A 319 -13.59 -3.52 12.33
N LYS A 320 -14.14 -4.53 12.98
CA LYS A 320 -13.51 -5.24 14.09
C LYS A 320 -13.57 -6.75 13.93
N LEU A 321 -12.63 -7.44 14.54
CA LEU A 321 -12.66 -8.89 14.69
C LEU A 321 -13.47 -9.24 15.95
N VAL A 322 -14.42 -10.16 15.77
CA VAL A 322 -15.25 -10.77 16.83
C VAL A 322 -15.07 -12.28 16.89
#